data_AF-V9LG71-F1
#
_entry.id   AF-V9LG71-F1
#
_cell.length_a   1.000
_cell.length_b   1.000
_cell.length_c   1.000
_cell.angle_alpha   90.00
_cell.angle_beta   90.00
_cell.angle_gamma   90.00
#
_symmetry.space_group_name_H-M   'P 1'
#
loop_
_entity.id
_entity.type
_entity.pdbx_description
1 polymer ?
#
loop_
_entity_poly.entity_id
_entity_poly.type
_entity_poly.pdbx_seq_one_letter_code
_entity_poly.pdbx_strand_id
1 'polypeptide(L)'
;HVYFCLLLLIFLIELVAGVLAYVYYQRLSEELKQHLNKTMTENYAQPGKDDITYSVNQLQQDFKCCGSNSSADWQHSKYILSAGSGFRMVPDSCCKTFTEGCGKRDHPSNIYKVEGGCITKLEEILSSQLLIIGAVATGVACLQICGMIFTCCLYRRIKMDPY
;
A
#
# COMPACT_ATOMS: atom_id res chain seq x y z
N HIS A 1 -19.63 32.61 14.43
CA HIS A 1 -20.56 31.50 14.19
C HIS A 1 -20.18 30.65 12.99
N VAL A 2 -20.26 31.16 11.75
CA VAL A 2 -19.98 30.37 10.53
C VAL A 2 -18.61 29.68 10.55
N TYR A 3 -17.53 30.41 10.90
CA TYR A 3 -16.18 29.84 10.95
C TYR A 3 -16.04 28.67 11.94
N PHE A 4 -16.65 28.76 13.13
CA PHE A 4 -16.67 27.67 14.10
C PHE A 4 -17.42 26.44 13.56
N CYS A 5 -18.61 26.66 12.97
CA CYS A 5 -19.41 25.58 12.40
C CYS A 5 -18.67 24.86 11.26
N LEU A 6 -17.93 25.60 10.43
CA LEU A 6 -17.10 25.02 9.36
C LEU A 6 -15.95 24.18 9.92
N LEU A 7 -15.19 24.71 10.90
CA LEU A 7 -14.11 23.96 11.54
C LEU A 7 -14.61 22.67 12.22
N LEU A 8 -15.75 22.76 12.92
CA LEU A 8 -16.36 21.60 13.55
C LEU A 8 -16.78 20.55 12.50
N LEU A 9 -17.38 20.97 11.39
CA LEU A 9 -17.79 20.07 10.32
C LEU A 9 -16.59 19.37 9.67
N ILE A 10 -15.50 20.11 9.40
CA ILE A 10 -14.28 19.54 8.84
C ILE A 10 -13.66 18.53 9.83
N PHE A 11 -13.59 18.89 11.11
CA PHE A 11 -13.08 17.99 12.16
C PHE A 11 -13.86 16.68 12.24
N LEU A 12 -15.19 16.73 12.15
CA LEU A 12 -16.03 15.53 12.15
C LEU A 12 -15.79 14.66 10.91
N ILE A 13 -15.59 15.27 9.73
CA ILE A 13 -15.24 14.55 8.51
C ILE A 13 -13.86 13.89 8.66
N GLU A 14 -12.86 14.60 9.19
CA GLU A 14 -11.53 14.05 9.44
C GLU A 14 -11.57 12.88 10.42
N LEU A 15 -12.37 12.98 11.48
CA LEU A 15 -12.55 11.90 12.45
C LEU A 15 -13.17 10.65 11.80
N VAL A 16 -14.23 10.83 11.00
CA VAL A 16 -14.86 9.71 10.28
C VAL A 16 -13.89 9.10 9.28
N ALA A 17 -13.17 9.92 8.51
CA ALA A 17 -12.18 9.47 7.55
C ALA A 17 -11.04 8.70 8.23
N GLY A 18 -10.55 9.17 9.38
CA GLY A 18 -9.53 8.49 10.17
C GLY A 18 -9.99 7.14 10.69
N VAL A 19 -11.21 7.04 11.21
CA VAL A 19 -11.81 5.77 11.67
C VAL A 19 -11.97 4.79 10.50
N LEU A 20 -12.50 5.24 9.37
CA LEU A 20 -12.66 4.41 8.18
C LEU A 20 -11.29 3.92 7.66
N ALA A 21 -10.30 4.81 7.58
CA ALA A 21 -8.95 4.45 7.15
C ALA A 21 -8.33 3.38 8.06
N TYR A 22 -8.50 3.49 9.38
CA TYR A 22 -8.03 2.49 10.34
C TYR A 22 -8.70 1.12 10.14
N VAL A 23 -10.04 1.10 9.99
CA VAL A 23 -10.80 -0.14 9.77
C VAL A 23 -10.41 -0.79 8.44
N TYR A 24 -10.32 0.00 7.36
CA TYR A 24 -9.93 -0.53 6.05
C TYR A 24 -8.48 -1.04 6.07
N TYR A 25 -7.54 -0.33 6.71
CA TYR A 25 -6.16 -0.79 6.80
C TYR A 25 -6.04 -2.19 7.44
N GLN A 26 -6.80 -2.44 8.52
CA GLN A 26 -6.82 -3.77 9.15
C GLN A 26 -7.38 -4.88 8.26
N ARG A 27 -8.32 -4.56 7.37
CA ARG A 27 -8.92 -5.53 6.43
C ARG A 27 -8.04 -5.73 5.19
N LEU A 28 -7.45 -4.65 4.71
CA LEU A 28 -6.66 -4.61 3.48
C LEU A 28 -5.44 -5.53 3.54
N SER A 29 -4.77 -5.69 4.68
CA SER A 29 -3.57 -6.53 4.76
C SER A 29 -3.83 -7.97 4.35
N GLU A 30 -4.87 -8.62 4.90
CA GLU A 30 -5.20 -10.02 4.60
C GLU A 30 -5.79 -10.22 3.21
N GLU A 31 -6.69 -9.33 2.78
CA GLU A 31 -7.24 -9.38 1.42
C GLU A 31 -6.15 -9.17 0.37
N LEU A 32 -5.22 -8.24 0.62
CA LEU A 32 -4.07 -8.00 -0.24
C LEU A 32 -3.19 -9.25 -0.37
N LYS A 33 -2.91 -9.99 0.73
CA LYS A 33 -2.08 -11.21 0.64
C LYS A 33 -2.70 -12.23 -0.30
N GLN A 34 -4.00 -12.50 -0.13
CA GLN A 34 -4.72 -13.49 -0.91
C GLN A 34 -4.86 -13.05 -2.37
N HIS A 35 -5.24 -11.79 -2.59
CA HIS A 35 -5.45 -11.24 -3.93
C HIS A 35 -4.14 -11.15 -4.71
N LEU A 36 -3.04 -10.76 -4.07
CA LEU A 36 -1.73 -10.66 -4.69
C LEU A 36 -1.22 -12.05 -5.09
N ASN A 37 -1.28 -13.02 -4.17
CA ASN A 37 -0.86 -14.40 -4.47
C ASN A 37 -1.66 -14.96 -5.64
N LYS A 38 -2.99 -14.85 -5.59
CA LYS A 38 -3.86 -15.31 -6.68
C LYS A 38 -3.54 -14.62 -8.01
N THR A 39 -3.31 -13.31 -7.98
CA THR A 39 -2.97 -12.54 -9.18
C THR A 39 -1.64 -12.98 -9.77
N MET A 40 -0.61 -13.14 -8.95
CA MET A 40 0.70 -13.62 -9.41
C MET A 40 0.63 -15.06 -9.94
N THR A 41 -0.07 -15.96 -9.25
CA THR A 41 -0.05 -17.39 -9.59
C THR A 41 -1.02 -17.76 -10.71
N GLU A 42 -2.17 -17.07 -10.82
CA GLU A 42 -3.20 -17.41 -11.80
C GLU A 42 -3.27 -16.48 -13.01
N ASN A 43 -2.79 -15.24 -12.90
CA ASN A 43 -3.02 -14.21 -13.93
C ASN A 43 -1.73 -13.71 -14.61
N TYR A 44 -0.57 -13.97 -14.02
CA TYR A 44 0.72 -13.60 -14.62
C TYR A 44 0.96 -14.33 -15.94
N ALA A 45 1.41 -13.59 -16.95
CA ALA A 45 1.69 -14.04 -18.31
C ALA A 45 0.55 -14.85 -18.96
N GLN A 46 -0.70 -14.52 -18.61
CA GLN A 46 -1.89 -15.11 -19.23
C GLN A 46 -2.38 -14.25 -20.40
N PRO A 47 -2.95 -14.87 -21.45
CA PRO A 47 -3.52 -14.13 -22.58
C PRO A 47 -4.54 -13.07 -22.14
N GLY A 48 -4.39 -11.84 -22.64
CA GLY A 48 -5.27 -10.71 -22.31
C GLY A 48 -5.05 -10.11 -20.92
N LYS A 49 -3.94 -10.44 -20.24
CA LYS A 49 -3.58 -9.94 -18.90
C LYS A 49 -2.17 -9.32 -18.89
N ASP A 50 -1.80 -8.66 -19.98
CA ASP A 50 -0.48 -8.05 -20.14
C ASP A 50 -0.23 -6.95 -19.09
N ASP A 51 -1.25 -6.15 -18.78
CA ASP A 51 -1.17 -5.12 -17.74
C ASP A 51 -0.87 -5.69 -16.35
N ILE A 52 -1.43 -6.86 -16.03
CA ILE A 52 -1.14 -7.57 -14.77
C ILE A 52 0.31 -8.04 -14.76
N THR A 53 0.77 -8.61 -15.87
CA THR A 53 2.17 -9.07 -16.01
C THR A 53 3.15 -7.92 -15.84
N TYR A 54 2.87 -6.79 -16.50
CA TYR A 54 3.65 -5.56 -16.36
C TYR A 54 3.67 -5.06 -14.91
N SER A 55 2.51 -5.01 -14.26
CA SER A 55 2.38 -4.53 -12.88
C SER A 55 3.13 -5.43 -11.88
N VAL A 56 3.05 -6.76 -12.06
CA VAL A 56 3.81 -7.72 -11.26
C VAL A 56 5.32 -7.59 -11.49
N ASN A 57 5.75 -7.36 -12.73
CA ASN A 57 7.17 -7.14 -13.03
C ASN A 57 7.71 -5.89 -12.35
N GLN A 58 6.98 -4.78 -12.41
CA GLN A 58 7.33 -3.54 -11.72
C GLN A 58 7.37 -3.74 -10.21
N LEU A 59 6.33 -4.33 -9.63
CA LEU A 59 6.25 -4.62 -8.21
C LEU A 59 7.51 -5.37 -7.72
N GLN A 60 7.94 -6.41 -8.44
CA GLN A 60 9.10 -7.20 -8.06
C GLN A 60 10.42 -6.43 -8.15
N GLN A 61 10.58 -5.60 -9.18
CA GLN A 61 11.80 -4.81 -9.40
C GLN A 61 11.88 -3.61 -8.45
N ASP A 62 10.80 -2.85 -8.31
CA ASP A 62 10.72 -1.65 -7.49
C ASP A 62 10.87 -1.99 -5.99
N PHE A 63 10.21 -3.06 -5.55
CA PHE A 63 10.24 -3.50 -4.16
C PHE A 63 11.27 -4.60 -3.87
N LYS A 64 12.07 -4.98 -4.87
CA LYS A 64 13.17 -5.94 -4.75
C LYS A 64 12.73 -7.22 -4.03
N CYS A 65 11.65 -7.82 -4.52
CA CYS A 65 10.99 -8.99 -3.95
C CYS A 65 10.68 -10.02 -5.03
N CYS A 66 10.36 -11.26 -4.64
CA CYS A 66 9.97 -12.31 -5.58
C CYS A 66 8.85 -13.17 -4.99
N GLY A 67 7.76 -13.28 -5.74
CA GLY A 67 6.54 -13.96 -5.30
C GLY A 67 5.77 -13.17 -4.24
N SER A 68 4.60 -13.66 -3.86
CA SER A 68 3.73 -12.95 -2.92
C SER A 68 4.28 -13.02 -1.50
N ASN A 69 4.41 -14.22 -0.96
CA ASN A 69 5.00 -14.54 0.34
C ASN A 69 6.43 -15.08 0.22
N SER A 70 6.75 -15.71 -0.91
CA SER A 70 8.08 -16.23 -1.18
C SER A 70 8.28 -16.51 -2.66
N SER A 71 9.54 -16.67 -3.11
CA SER A 71 9.83 -17.08 -4.48
C SER A 71 9.26 -18.46 -4.83
N ALA A 72 8.97 -19.31 -3.83
CA ALA A 72 8.37 -20.62 -4.03
C ALA A 72 6.91 -20.55 -4.50
N ASP A 73 6.22 -19.42 -4.32
CA ASP A 73 4.82 -19.25 -4.78
C ASP A 73 4.70 -19.46 -6.30
N TRP A 74 5.77 -19.21 -7.05
CA TRP A 74 5.83 -19.42 -8.50
C TRP A 74 5.78 -20.89 -8.90
N GLN A 75 6.21 -21.82 -8.04
CA GLN A 75 6.28 -23.26 -8.36
C GLN A 75 4.94 -23.84 -8.81
N HIS A 76 3.83 -23.31 -8.28
CA HIS A 76 2.48 -23.75 -8.59
C HIS A 76 1.71 -22.78 -9.51
N SER A 77 2.38 -21.75 -10.03
CA SER A 77 1.74 -20.76 -10.90
C SER A 77 1.44 -21.34 -12.29
N LYS A 78 0.36 -20.87 -12.91
CA LYS A 78 0.01 -21.22 -14.30
C LYS A 78 1.11 -20.87 -15.27
N TYR A 79 1.85 -19.78 -15.01
CA TYR A 79 2.98 -19.37 -15.84
C TYR A 79 4.09 -20.41 -15.84
N ILE A 80 4.60 -20.81 -14.67
CA ILE A 80 5.72 -21.76 -14.58
C ILE A 80 5.33 -23.14 -15.14
N LEU A 81 4.09 -23.57 -14.90
CA LEU A 81 3.53 -24.82 -15.42
C LEU A 81 3.26 -24.79 -16.93
N SER A 82 3.25 -23.61 -17.56
CA SER A 82 3.06 -23.47 -19.01
C SER A 82 4.36 -23.69 -19.78
N ALA A 83 4.25 -24.13 -21.04
CA ALA A 83 5.40 -24.23 -21.95
C ALA A 83 6.07 -22.87 -22.21
N GLY A 84 5.34 -21.77 -22.02
CA GLY A 84 5.84 -20.40 -22.19
C GLY A 84 6.84 -19.96 -21.12
N SER A 85 6.98 -20.69 -20.01
CA SER A 85 7.98 -20.35 -18.97
C SER A 85 9.42 -20.51 -19.47
N GLY A 86 9.66 -21.39 -20.44
CA GLY A 86 11.00 -21.67 -20.97
C GLY A 86 11.95 -22.24 -19.90
N PHE A 87 11.46 -23.14 -19.05
CA PHE A 87 12.20 -23.76 -17.93
C PHE A 87 12.61 -22.80 -16.81
N ARG A 88 11.97 -21.63 -16.74
CA ARG A 88 12.14 -20.73 -15.60
C ARG A 88 11.47 -21.32 -14.37
N MET A 89 12.06 -21.08 -13.20
CA MET A 89 11.47 -21.39 -11.89
C MET A 89 10.74 -20.18 -11.30
N VAL A 90 11.13 -18.97 -11.71
CA VAL A 90 10.50 -17.69 -11.36
C VAL A 90 10.51 -16.76 -12.58
N PRO A 91 9.67 -15.72 -12.64
CA PRO A 91 9.78 -14.65 -13.64
C PRO A 91 11.17 -14.01 -13.66
N ASP A 92 11.62 -13.52 -14.82
CA ASP A 92 12.90 -12.81 -14.91
C ASP A 92 12.89 -11.50 -14.09
N SER A 93 11.71 -10.92 -13.82
CA SER A 93 11.53 -9.78 -12.92
C SER A 93 11.82 -10.07 -11.44
N CYS A 94 12.01 -11.34 -11.06
CA CYS A 94 12.53 -11.68 -9.74
C CYS A 94 14.05 -11.50 -9.64
N CYS A 95 14.75 -11.31 -10.75
CA CYS A 95 16.19 -11.24 -10.79
C CYS A 95 16.75 -9.89 -10.33
N LYS A 96 17.88 -9.94 -9.63
CA LYS A 96 18.63 -8.75 -9.23
C LYS A 96 19.22 -8.00 -10.41
N THR A 97 19.61 -8.75 -11.44
CA THR A 97 19.98 -8.22 -12.75
C THR A 97 18.95 -8.72 -13.74
N PHE A 98 18.16 -7.81 -14.29
CA PHE A 98 17.09 -8.16 -15.20
C PHE A 98 17.66 -8.55 -16.57
N THR A 99 17.81 -9.85 -16.79
CA THR A 99 18.28 -10.44 -18.05
C THR A 99 17.38 -11.58 -18.47
N GLU A 100 17.21 -11.75 -19.78
CA GLU A 100 16.40 -12.84 -20.32
C GLU A 100 16.90 -14.22 -19.85
N GLY A 101 15.98 -15.01 -19.28
CA GLY A 101 16.26 -16.37 -18.82
C GLY A 101 16.97 -16.47 -17.47
N CYS A 102 17.19 -15.35 -16.78
CA CYS A 102 17.78 -15.36 -15.45
C CYS A 102 16.94 -16.16 -14.43
N GLY A 103 15.62 -16.17 -14.56
CA GLY A 103 14.68 -16.90 -13.70
C GLY A 103 14.80 -18.42 -13.74
N LYS A 104 15.69 -18.98 -14.57
CA LYS A 104 16.05 -20.41 -14.59
C LYS A 104 16.88 -20.84 -13.38
N ARG A 105 17.45 -19.91 -12.61
CA ARG A 105 18.29 -20.21 -11.43
C ARG A 105 17.73 -19.56 -10.18
N ASP A 106 17.18 -20.37 -9.28
CA ASP A 106 16.62 -19.96 -7.99
C ASP A 106 17.71 -19.89 -6.90
N HIS A 107 18.69 -19.01 -7.06
CA HIS A 107 19.77 -18.81 -6.10
C HIS A 107 19.66 -17.44 -5.40
N PRO A 108 19.88 -17.32 -4.08
CA PRO A 108 19.79 -16.05 -3.35
C PRO A 108 20.70 -14.93 -3.88
N SER A 109 21.80 -15.27 -4.56
CA SER A 109 22.67 -14.28 -5.21
C SER A 109 22.10 -13.73 -6.52
N ASN A 110 21.19 -14.46 -7.16
CA ASN A 110 20.64 -14.17 -8.48
C ASN A 110 19.27 -13.47 -8.40
N ILE A 111 18.42 -13.92 -7.48
CA ILE A 111 17.04 -13.42 -7.33
C ILE A 111 16.82 -12.74 -5.99
N TYR A 112 15.75 -11.94 -5.89
CA TYR A 112 15.30 -11.35 -4.64
C TYR A 112 14.62 -12.38 -3.73
N LYS A 113 15.41 -13.03 -2.85
CA LYS A 113 14.87 -13.85 -1.75
C LYS A 113 14.71 -13.02 -0.50
N VAL A 114 13.55 -12.38 -0.37
CA VAL A 114 13.15 -11.64 0.83
C VAL A 114 12.20 -12.52 1.64
N GLU A 115 12.42 -12.60 2.95
CA GLU A 115 11.48 -13.25 3.86
C GLU A 115 10.12 -12.54 3.81
N GLY A 116 9.04 -13.28 3.63
CA GLY A 116 7.70 -12.72 3.48
C GLY A 116 7.41 -12.12 2.09
N GLY A 117 8.34 -12.17 1.13
CA GLY A 117 8.07 -11.87 -0.28
C GLY A 117 7.65 -10.42 -0.53
N CYS A 118 6.88 -10.19 -1.60
CA CYS A 118 6.39 -8.86 -1.95
C CYS A 118 5.32 -8.33 -0.99
N ILE A 119 4.56 -9.21 -0.34
CA ILE A 119 3.49 -8.77 0.57
C ILE A 119 4.05 -8.05 1.78
N THR A 120 5.13 -8.56 2.38
CA THR A 120 5.78 -7.89 3.51
C THR A 120 6.37 -6.55 3.12
N LYS A 121 6.92 -6.42 1.90
CA LYS A 121 7.40 -5.12 1.40
C LYS A 121 6.27 -4.12 1.22
N LEU A 122 5.13 -4.56 0.69
CA LEU A 122 3.93 -3.71 0.59
C LEU A 122 3.41 -3.30 1.98
N GLU A 123 3.36 -4.21 2.94
CA GLU A 123 2.96 -3.91 4.34
C GLU A 123 3.90 -2.89 4.99
N GLU A 124 5.22 -3.03 4.83
CA GLU A 124 6.22 -2.08 5.32
C GLU A 124 6.00 -0.67 4.73
N ILE A 125 5.72 -0.60 3.43
CA ILE A 125 5.48 0.68 2.74
C ILE A 125 4.17 1.30 3.18
N LEU A 126 3.09 0.52 3.26
CA LEU A 126 1.80 1.00 3.74
C LEU A 126 1.92 1.53 5.17
N SER A 127 2.57 0.78 6.06
CA SER A 127 2.80 1.19 7.45
C SER A 127 3.61 2.49 7.56
N SER A 128 4.71 2.60 6.80
CA SER A 128 5.56 3.80 6.83
C SER A 128 4.86 5.04 6.29
N GLN A 129 4.08 4.92 5.20
CA GLN A 129 3.31 6.06 4.67
C GLN A 129 2.14 6.45 5.57
N LEU A 130 1.44 5.48 6.17
CA LEU A 130 0.34 5.75 7.10
C LEU A 130 0.79 6.50 8.34
N LEU A 131 2.02 6.25 8.82
CA LEU A 131 2.58 7.01 9.94
C LEU A 131 2.71 8.50 9.60
N ILE A 132 3.25 8.82 8.42
CA ILE A 132 3.40 10.21 7.96
C ILE A 132 2.03 10.88 7.78
N ILE A 133 1.10 10.19 7.11
CA ILE A 133 -0.27 10.69 6.89
C ILE A 133 -0.96 10.93 8.25
N GLY A 134 -0.83 10.00 9.18
CA GLY A 134 -1.38 10.11 10.52
C GLY A 134 -0.81 11.29 11.31
N ALA A 135 0.50 11.55 11.20
CA ALA A 135 1.15 12.70 11.82
C ALA A 135 0.61 14.03 11.26
N VAL A 136 0.47 14.13 9.93
CA VAL A 136 -0.08 15.32 9.27
C VAL A 136 -1.54 15.55 9.67
N ALA A 137 -2.38 14.49 9.60
CA ALA A 137 -3.78 14.57 10.00
C ALA A 137 -3.96 15.00 11.46
N THR A 138 -3.13 14.47 12.36
CA THR A 138 -3.13 14.87 13.77
C THR A 138 -2.78 16.36 13.93
N GLY A 139 -1.79 16.86 13.19
CA GLY A 139 -1.43 18.28 13.20
C GLY A 139 -2.58 19.17 12.72
N VAL A 140 -3.27 18.78 11.65
CA VAL A 140 -4.44 19.50 11.15
C VAL A 140 -5.57 19.54 12.19
N ALA A 141 -5.87 18.40 12.81
CA ALA A 141 -6.86 18.31 13.89
C ALA A 141 -6.52 19.23 15.07
N CYS A 142 -5.25 19.31 15.49
CA CYS A 142 -4.80 20.24 16.53
C CYS A 142 -5.05 21.71 16.14
N LEU A 143 -4.72 22.09 14.90
CA LEU A 143 -4.94 23.45 14.41
C LEU A 143 -6.43 23.83 14.38
N GLN A 144 -7.31 22.90 13.99
CA GLN A 144 -8.76 23.10 14.01
C GLN A 144 -9.27 23.31 15.44
N ILE A 145 -8.81 22.51 16.41
CA ILE A 145 -9.16 22.67 17.82
C ILE A 145 -8.72 24.05 18.34
N CYS A 146 -7.49 24.46 18.05
CA CYS A 146 -7.02 25.81 18.40
C CYS A 146 -7.90 26.90 17.77
N GLY A 147 -8.25 26.76 16.48
CA GLY A 147 -9.15 27.68 15.77
C GLY A 147 -10.54 27.77 16.40
N MET A 148 -11.11 26.64 16.83
CA MET A 148 -12.38 26.59 17.55
C MET A 148 -12.30 27.31 18.90
N ILE A 149 -11.23 27.08 19.68
CA ILE A 149 -11.00 27.76 20.97
C ILE A 149 -10.89 29.28 20.78
N PHE A 150 -10.06 29.73 19.85
CA PHE A 150 -9.89 31.16 19.57
C PHE A 150 -11.20 31.83 19.14
N THR A 151 -11.98 31.16 18.29
CA THR A 151 -13.29 31.67 17.84
C THR A 151 -14.26 31.82 19.00
N CYS A 152 -14.31 30.84 19.91
CA CYS A 152 -15.14 30.91 21.11
C CYS A 152 -14.71 32.04 22.05
N CYS A 153 -13.40 32.21 22.27
CA CYS A 153 -12.86 33.29 23.09
C CYS A 153 -13.15 34.68 22.51
N LEU A 154 -12.90 34.86 21.21
CA LEU A 154 -13.16 36.12 20.51
C LEU A 154 -14.65 36.46 20.50
N TYR A 155 -15.51 35.48 20.23
CA TYR A 155 -16.97 35.68 20.27
C TYR A 155 -17.44 36.12 21.67
N ARG A 156 -16.92 35.51 22.73
CA ARG A 156 -17.22 35.90 24.11
C ARG A 156 -16.76 37.33 24.42
N ARG A 157 -15.56 37.72 23.95
CA ARG A 157 -15.04 39.09 24.11
C ARG A 157 -15.92 40.12 23.40
N ILE A 158 -16.23 39.91 22.12
CA ILE A 158 -17.07 40.83 21.35
C ILE A 158 -18.46 40.98 21.97
N LYS A 159 -19.05 39.89 22.49
CA LYS A 159 -20.35 39.96 23.17
C LYS A 159 -20.29 40.67 24.54
N MET A 160 -19.12 40.73 25.18
CA MET A 160 -18.91 41.40 26.49
C MET A 160 -18.56 42.88 26.38
N ASP A 161 -18.15 43.38 25.20
CA ASP A 161 -18.03 44.81 24.87
C ASP A 161 -19.21 45.32 24.00
N PRO A 162 -20.49 45.22 24.43
CA PRO A 162 -21.55 46.01 23.84
C PRO A 162 -21.47 47.40 24.50
N TYR A 163 -20.84 48.36 23.83
CA TYR A 163 -21.17 49.77 24.10
C TYR A 163 -22.66 50.01 23.84
#